data_AF-A0A7V4AL77-F1
#
_entry.id   AF-A0A7V4AL77-F1
#
_cell.length_a   1.000
_cell.length_b   1.000
_cell.length_c   1.000
_cell.angle_alpha   90.00
_cell.angle_beta   90.00
_cell.angle_gamma   90.00
#
_symmetry.space_group_name_H-M   'P 1'
#
loop_
_entity.id
_entity.type
_entity.pdbx_description
1 polymer ?
#
loop_
_entity_poly.entity_id
_entity_poly.type
_entity_poly.pdbx_seq_one_letter_code
_entity_poly.pdbx_strand_id
1 'polypeptide(L)'
;MRVLIVDDSPQRYPVLEAYVRFLGASEVVITLEVPEDLSNFDLVCLDYHLGADTALDALERLPPERLCGPPYLVHSTAGLEATMLEDWLRKQGLQVERLPYPPLPGRHRKGRTL
;
A
#
# COMPACT_ATOMS: atom_id res chain seq x y z
N MET A 1 -16.46 6.29 -1.25
CA MET A 1 -15.42 5.31 -0.90
C MET A 1 -14.41 5.98 0.02
N ARG A 2 -14.20 5.47 1.23
CA ARG A 2 -13.20 5.93 2.18
C ARG A 2 -11.96 5.07 2.06
N VAL A 3 -10.83 5.67 1.71
CA VAL A 3 -9.59 4.96 1.40
C VAL A 3 -8.51 5.28 2.43
N LEU A 4 -7.81 4.24 2.90
CA LEU A 4 -6.59 4.37 3.68
C LEU A 4 -5.38 4.19 2.79
N ILE A 5 -4.39 5.08 2.88
CA ILE A 5 -3.07 4.94 2.27
C ILE A 5 -2.05 4.87 3.40
N VAL A 6 -1.27 3.79 3.46
CA VAL A 6 -0.18 3.60 4.41
C VAL A 6 1.14 3.66 3.65
N ASP A 7 1.86 4.78 3.80
CA ASP A 7 3.05 5.09 2.98
C ASP A 7 3.99 6.04 3.71
N ASP A 8 5.27 5.69 3.82
CA ASP A 8 6.29 6.48 4.53
C ASP A 8 6.91 7.63 3.71
N SER A 9 6.48 7.80 2.47
CA SER A 9 7.09 8.69 1.48
C SER A 9 6.09 9.79 1.04
N PRO A 10 6.05 10.94 1.76
CA PRO A 10 5.17 12.08 1.48
C PRO A 10 5.13 12.61 0.04
N GLN A 11 6.18 12.34 -0.71
CA GLN A 11 6.43 12.74 -2.09
C GLN A 11 5.54 11.95 -3.05
N ARG A 12 5.09 10.75 -2.64
CA ARG A 12 4.14 9.90 -3.38
C ARG A 12 2.68 10.27 -3.11
N TYR A 13 2.38 10.97 -2.01
CA TYR A 13 1.02 11.24 -1.57
C TYR A 13 0.13 11.89 -2.65
N PRO A 14 0.59 12.93 -3.39
CA PRO A 14 -0.27 13.54 -4.42
C PRO A 14 -0.65 12.57 -5.54
N VAL A 15 0.24 11.67 -5.92
CA VAL A 15 0.00 10.69 -6.99
C VAL A 15 -0.94 9.58 -6.51
N LEU A 16 -0.69 9.05 -5.30
CA LEU A 16 -1.54 8.03 -4.70
C LEU A 16 -2.95 8.56 -4.45
N GLU A 17 -3.07 9.77 -3.90
CA GLU A 17 -4.35 10.43 -3.68
C GLU A 17 -5.11 10.68 -4.98
N ALA A 18 -4.43 11.19 -6.03
CA ALA A 18 -5.05 11.38 -7.33
C ALA A 18 -5.54 10.05 -7.93
N TYR A 19 -4.77 8.97 -7.78
CA TYR A 19 -5.13 7.64 -8.25
C TYR A 19 -6.38 7.10 -7.54
N VAL A 20 -6.42 7.12 -6.20
CA VAL A 20 -7.59 6.59 -5.47
C VAL A 20 -8.83 7.46 -5.67
N ARG A 21 -8.66 8.78 -5.86
CA ARG A 21 -9.76 9.68 -6.26
C ARG A 21 -10.29 9.35 -7.65
N PHE A 22 -9.42 9.01 -8.60
CA PHE A 22 -9.84 8.52 -9.92
C PHE A 22 -10.64 7.21 -9.81
N LEU A 23 -10.31 6.33 -8.85
CA LEU A 23 -11.10 5.14 -8.53
C LEU A 23 -12.42 5.43 -7.79
N GLY A 24 -12.70 6.70 -7.43
CA GLY A 24 -13.94 7.11 -6.77
C GLY A 24 -13.83 7.33 -5.26
N ALA A 25 -12.62 7.50 -4.71
CA ALA A 25 -12.44 7.90 -3.32
C ALA A 25 -13.08 9.26 -3.04
N SER A 26 -13.98 9.30 -2.05
CA SER A 26 -14.61 10.52 -1.54
C SER A 26 -13.91 11.05 -0.29
N GLU A 27 -13.21 10.17 0.42
CA GLU A 27 -12.38 10.50 1.58
C GLU A 27 -11.08 9.69 1.47
N VAL A 28 -9.94 10.35 1.74
CA VAL A 28 -8.62 9.74 1.69
C VAL A 28 -7.91 10.05 3.01
N VAL A 29 -7.49 9.00 3.71
CA VAL A 29 -6.69 9.09 4.93
C VAL A 29 -5.29 8.57 4.60
N ILE A 30 -4.26 9.36 4.91
CA ILE A 30 -2.87 8.97 4.68
C ILE A 30 -2.17 8.89 6.04
N THR A 31 -1.44 7.80 6.27
CA THR A 31 -0.74 7.52 7.53
C THR A 31 0.61 6.85 7.26
N LEU A 32 1.51 6.94 8.23
CA LEU A 32 2.80 6.25 8.22
C LEU A 32 2.70 4.83 8.82
N GLU A 33 1.63 4.55 9.55
CA GLU A 33 1.45 3.32 10.33
C GLU A 33 0.11 2.66 10.03
N VAL A 34 0.08 1.33 10.04
CA VAL A 34 -1.16 0.55 9.89
C VAL A 34 -1.99 0.70 11.18
N PRO A 35 -3.23 1.23 11.13
CA PRO A 35 -4.07 1.36 12.30
C PRO A 35 -4.61 0.00 12.76
N GLU A 36 -4.94 -0.12 14.05
CA GLU A 36 -5.47 -1.36 14.65
C GLU A 36 -6.86 -1.77 14.10
N ASP A 37 -7.58 -0.84 13.50
CA ASP A 37 -8.92 -1.06 12.95
C ASP A 37 -9.03 -0.59 11.50
N LEU A 38 -9.09 -1.57 10.59
CA LEU A 38 -9.23 -1.33 9.15
C LEU A 38 -10.68 -1.41 8.66
N SER A 39 -11.63 -1.75 9.55
CA SER A 39 -13.03 -2.04 9.17
C SER A 39 -13.82 -0.85 8.62
N ASN A 40 -13.34 0.37 8.89
CA ASN A 40 -13.98 1.60 8.45
C ASN A 40 -13.51 2.08 7.07
N PHE A 41 -12.68 1.30 6.37
CA PHE A 41 -12.18 1.63 5.05
C PHE A 41 -12.77 0.71 3.99
N ASP A 42 -13.06 1.30 2.83
CA ASP A 42 -13.55 0.58 1.66
C ASP A 42 -12.40 0.06 0.77
N LEU A 43 -11.17 0.56 0.98
CA LEU A 43 -9.95 0.16 0.29
C LEU A 43 -8.74 0.52 1.18
N VAL A 44 -7.76 -0.39 1.25
CA VAL A 44 -6.49 -0.16 1.96
C VAL A 44 -5.32 -0.25 0.98
N CYS A 45 -4.60 0.85 0.82
CA CYS A 45 -3.41 0.96 -0.03
C CYS A 45 -2.16 0.85 0.85
N LEU A 46 -1.25 -0.07 0.50
CA LEU A 46 -0.06 -0.37 1.30
C LEU A 46 1.24 -0.23 0.50
N ASP A 47 2.16 0.58 1.03
CA ASP A 47 3.59 0.40 0.78
C ASP A 47 4.15 -0.70 1.68
N TYR A 48 5.23 -1.34 1.25
CA TYR A 48 5.87 -2.35 2.09
C TYR A 48 6.68 -1.73 3.22
N HIS A 49 7.41 -0.65 2.93
CA HIS A 49 8.33 -0.03 3.86
C HIS A 49 7.63 1.11 4.61
N LEU A 50 7.58 1.00 5.94
CA LEU A 50 6.92 1.97 6.81
C LEU A 50 7.94 2.53 7.82
N GLY A 51 9.06 3.06 7.31
CA GLY A 51 10.15 3.59 8.14
C GLY A 51 10.81 2.53 9.04
N ALA A 52 10.40 2.46 10.31
CA ALA A 52 10.96 1.54 11.31
C ALA A 52 10.33 0.14 11.30
N ASP A 53 9.20 -0.02 10.62
CA ASP A 53 8.45 -1.27 10.53
C ASP A 53 8.15 -1.60 9.06
N THR A 54 7.62 -2.80 8.80
CA THR A 54 7.03 -3.13 7.49
C THR A 54 5.51 -3.24 7.61
N ALA A 55 4.80 -3.02 6.50
CA ALA A 55 3.36 -3.26 6.49
C ALA A 55 3.02 -4.72 6.84
N LEU A 56 3.88 -5.67 6.44
CA LEU A 56 3.72 -7.08 6.79
C LEU A 56 3.82 -7.29 8.30
N ASP A 57 4.88 -6.79 8.94
CA ASP A 57 5.09 -6.90 10.38
C ASP A 57 3.95 -6.26 11.18
N ALA A 58 3.41 -5.13 10.70
CA ALA A 58 2.28 -4.46 11.33
C ALA A 58 0.99 -5.27 11.20
N LEU A 59 0.70 -5.82 10.01
CA LEU A 59 -0.50 -6.63 9.76
C LEU A 59 -0.47 -7.98 10.51
N GLU A 60 0.70 -8.60 10.66
CA GLU A 60 0.86 -9.86 11.41
C GLU A 60 0.52 -9.73 12.90
N ARG A 61 0.59 -8.51 13.46
CA ARG A 61 0.21 -8.23 14.85
C ARG A 61 -1.30 -8.02 15.03
N LEU A 62 -2.04 -7.82 13.94
CA LEU A 62 -3.48 -7.62 14.00
C LEU A 62 -4.20 -8.98 14.05
N PRO A 63 -5.30 -9.08 14.82
CA PRO A 63 -6.09 -10.30 14.80
C PRO A 63 -6.81 -10.42 13.43
N PRO A 64 -6.98 -11.64 12.88
CA PRO A 64 -7.48 -11.83 11.50
C PRO A 64 -8.79 -11.13 11.18
N GLU A 65 -9.71 -11.04 12.15
CA GLU A 65 -11.00 -10.35 12.00
C GLU A 65 -10.87 -8.85 11.69
N ARG A 66 -9.74 -8.22 12.04
CA ARG A 66 -9.44 -6.81 11.73
C ARG A 66 -8.89 -6.60 10.33
N LEU A 67 -8.45 -7.68 9.68
CA LEU A 67 -7.94 -7.65 8.31
C LEU A 67 -9.06 -7.85 7.28
N CYS A 68 -10.16 -8.49 7.67
CA CYS A 68 -11.29 -8.79 6.79
C CYS A 68 -12.15 -7.55 6.51
N GLY A 69 -12.64 -7.44 5.27
CA GLY A 69 -13.56 -6.37 4.86
C GLY A 69 -13.08 -5.69 3.58
N PRO A 70 -12.05 -4.82 3.66
CA PRO A 70 -11.58 -4.08 2.50
C PRO A 70 -10.79 -4.96 1.52
N PRO A 71 -10.85 -4.68 0.22
CA PRO A 71 -9.79 -5.05 -0.70
C PRO A 71 -8.50 -4.27 -0.37
N TYR A 72 -7.37 -4.87 -0.73
CA TYR A 72 -6.04 -4.31 -0.54
C TYR A 72 -5.41 -3.97 -1.90
N LEU A 73 -4.71 -2.84 -1.94
CA LEU A 73 -3.90 -2.42 -3.08
C LEU A 73 -2.44 -2.31 -2.65
N VAL A 74 -1.58 -3.18 -3.16
CA VAL A 74 -0.13 -3.11 -2.89
C VAL A 74 0.52 -2.15 -3.89
N HIS A 75 1.16 -1.10 -3.38
CA HIS A 75 1.86 -0.07 -4.16
C HIS A 75 3.32 0.08 -3.71
N SER A 76 3.99 -1.03 -3.42
CA SER A 76 5.42 -0.95 -3.13
C SER A 76 6.27 -0.84 -4.40
N THR A 77 7.30 0.01 -4.34
CA THR A 77 8.32 0.14 -5.40
C THR A 77 9.39 -0.96 -5.33
N ALA A 78 9.45 -1.67 -4.20
CA ALA A 78 10.38 -2.76 -3.95
C ALA A 78 9.78 -4.08 -4.45
N GLY A 79 10.24 -4.55 -5.61
CA GLY A 79 9.54 -5.57 -6.39
C GLY A 79 9.36 -6.92 -5.69
N LEU A 80 10.34 -7.38 -4.91
CA LEU A 80 10.27 -8.64 -4.17
C LEU A 80 9.37 -8.50 -2.94
N GLU A 81 9.58 -7.43 -2.19
CA GLU A 81 8.88 -7.11 -0.95
C GLU A 81 7.38 -6.87 -1.20
N ALA A 82 7.05 -6.17 -2.29
CA ALA A 82 5.69 -6.04 -2.79
C ALA A 82 5.04 -7.40 -3.08
N THR A 83 5.78 -8.33 -3.68
CA THR A 83 5.30 -9.70 -3.94
C THR A 83 5.10 -10.48 -2.64
N MET A 84 6.01 -10.34 -1.66
CA MET A 84 5.88 -11.00 -0.36
C MET A 84 4.62 -10.54 0.38
N LEU A 85 4.35 -9.24 0.40
CA LEU A 85 3.14 -8.68 1.02
C LEU A 85 1.87 -9.13 0.28
N GLU A 86 1.86 -9.07 -1.06
CA GLU A 86 0.77 -9.55 -1.90
C GLU A 86 0.45 -11.03 -1.61
N ASP A 87 1.47 -11.89 -1.62
CA ASP A 87 1.33 -13.33 -1.37
C ASP A 87 0.82 -13.62 0.05
N TRP A 88 1.33 -12.89 1.05
CA TRP A 88 0.89 -13.06 2.44
C TRP A 88 -0.59 -12.68 2.60
N LEU A 89 -1.01 -11.52 2.09
CA LEU A 89 -2.41 -11.07 2.14
C LEU A 89 -3.35 -12.09 1.45
N ARG A 90 -2.95 -12.62 0.28
CA ARG A 90 -3.72 -13.64 -0.43
C ARG A 90 -3.82 -14.95 0.34
N LYS A 91 -2.77 -15.37 1.04
CA LYS A 91 -2.81 -16.56 1.91
C LYS A 91 -3.78 -16.42 3.07
N GLN A 92 -4.05 -15.19 3.53
CA GLN A 92 -5.11 -14.89 4.50
C GLN A 92 -6.52 -14.88 3.88
N GLY A 93 -6.66 -15.14 2.58
CA GLY A 93 -7.94 -15.13 1.86
C GLY A 93 -8.45 -13.72 1.52
N LEU A 94 -7.58 -12.70 1.60
CA LEU A 94 -7.95 -11.31 1.33
C LEU A 94 -7.94 -11.03 -0.19
N GLN A 95 -8.77 -10.08 -0.60
CA GLN A 95 -8.76 -9.58 -1.98
C GLN A 95 -7.61 -8.59 -2.14
N VAL A 96 -6.71 -8.85 -3.10
CA VAL A 96 -5.48 -8.06 -3.28
C VAL A 96 -5.22 -7.77 -4.75
N GLU A 97 -5.12 -6.49 -5.07
CA GLU A 97 -4.59 -5.99 -6.33
C GLU A 97 -3.21 -5.36 -6.15
N ARG A 98 -2.46 -5.29 -7.25
CA ARG A 98 -1.15 -4.65 -7.28
C ARG A 98 -1.22 -3.44 -8.20
N LEU A 99 -0.82 -2.29 -7.68
CA LEU A 99 -0.71 -1.10 -8.49
C LEU A 99 0.49 -1.27 -9.44
N PRO A 100 0.30 -1.26 -10.77
CA PRO A 100 1.43 -1.15 -11.68
C PRO A 100 2.04 0.23 -11.45
N TYR A 101 3.21 0.30 -10.81
CA TYR A 101 3.94 1.55 -10.74
C TYR A 101 4.26 2.00 -12.15
N PRO A 102 3.77 3.17 -12.62
CA PRO A 102 4.53 3.84 -13.66
C PRO A 102 5.92 4.14 -13.06
N PRO A 103 7.02 3.90 -13.79
CA PRO A 103 8.33 4.31 -13.32
C PRO A 103 8.25 5.80 -12.99
N LEU A 104 8.45 6.15 -11.71
CA LEU A 104 8.51 7.54 -11.29
C LEU A 104 9.52 8.26 -12.20
N PRO A 105 9.16 9.39 -12.84
CA PRO A 105 10.11 10.17 -13.62
C PRO A 105 11.10 10.81 -12.65
N GLY A 106 12.14 10.07 -12.25
CA GLY A 106 12.99 10.54 -11.16
C GLY A 106 14.01 9.57 -10.60
N ARG A 107 14.47 8.56 -11.33
CA ARG A 107 15.79 7.93 -11.07
C ARG A 107 16.21 7.08 -12.28
N HIS A 108 16.61 7.74 -13.36
CA HIS A 108 17.60 7.12 -14.24
C HIS A 108 18.84 6.84 -13.40
N ARG A 109 19.11 5.57 -13.09
CA ARG A 109 20.47 5.15 -12.75
C ARG A 109 21.36 5.57 -13.91
N LYS A 110 22.15 6.63 -13.71
CA LYS A 110 23.36 6.86 -14.48
C LYS A 110 24.26 5.63 -14.26
N GLY A 111 24.50 4.86 -15.31
CA GLY A 111 25.44 3.74 -15.35
C GLY A 111 24.88 2.63 -16.23
N ARG A 112 25.46 2.26 -17.37
CA ARG A 112 26.83 2.45 -17.86
C ARG A 112 26.80 2.70 -19.37
N THR A 113 27.65 3.62 -19.81
CA THR A 113 28.26 3.58 -21.13
C THR A 113 29.10 2.29 -21.19
N LEU A 114 28.83 1.46 -22.20
CA LEU A 114 29.85 0.68 -22.91
C LEU A 114 29.55 0.83 -24.39
#